data_AF-A0A8D8K680-F1
#
_entry.id   AF-A0A8D8K680-F1
#
_cell.length_a   1.000
_cell.length_b   1.000
_cell.length_c   1.000
_cell.angle_alpha   90.00
_cell.angle_beta   90.00
_cell.angle_gamma   90.00
#
_symmetry.space_group_name_H-M   'P 1'
#
loop_
_entity.id
_entity.type
_entity.pdbx_description
1 polymer ?
#
loop_
_entity_poly.entity_id
_entity_poly.type
_entity_poly.pdbx_seq_one_letter_code
_entity_poly.pdbx_strand_id
1 'polypeptide(L)'
;DYADSYKIFSRSDLVLEKELMMINPMEVMEGGIAFLSPKYIDVLFDFTKSGIQEAGIIFHIVQPPKHGKVTIHSYGSESNASATQMKFFSHIDLTTDKVKYTHNGAENSNDHMTIDMQIVSANRNHLPKYLEGKHRFVLHVNVTPVNDPPVLRLPPNKLLRVT
;
A
#
# COMPACT_ATOMS: atom_id res chain seq x y z
N ASP A 1 -17.81 0.64 -0.62
CA ASP A 1 -16.73 0.24 0.27
C ASP A 1 -16.31 -1.19 0.04
N TYR A 2 -15.02 -1.42 -0.03
CA TYR A 2 -14.45 -2.76 0.09
C TYR A 2 -14.50 -3.14 1.56
N ALA A 3 -15.36 -4.10 1.93
CA ALA A 3 -15.57 -4.48 3.32
C ALA A 3 -14.72 -5.68 3.75
N ASP A 4 -14.30 -6.51 2.79
CA ASP A 4 -13.73 -7.81 3.11
C ASP A 4 -12.20 -7.77 3.12
N SER A 5 -11.63 -8.16 4.25
CA SER A 5 -10.23 -8.53 4.35
C SER A 5 -10.01 -9.87 3.68
N TYR A 6 -8.81 -10.07 3.13
CA TYR A 6 -8.48 -11.33 2.46
C TYR A 6 -7.04 -11.73 2.73
N LYS A 7 -6.79 -13.05 2.65
CA LYS A 7 -5.48 -13.63 2.90
C LYS A 7 -4.72 -13.86 1.60
N ILE A 8 -3.41 -13.71 1.67
CA ILE A 8 -2.47 -14.10 0.62
C ILE A 8 -1.78 -15.38 1.04
N PHE A 9 -1.77 -16.35 0.13
CA PHE A 9 -1.17 -17.66 0.35
C PHE A 9 0.11 -17.83 -0.47
N SER A 10 0.97 -18.75 -0.04
CA SER A 10 2.17 -19.16 -0.76
C SER A 10 1.82 -19.80 -2.10
N ARG A 11 2.47 -19.36 -3.18
CA ARG A 11 2.36 -19.98 -4.50
C ARG A 11 3.43 -21.08 -4.64
N SER A 12 3.23 -22.22 -4.00
CA SER A 12 4.11 -23.39 -4.14
C SER A 12 3.30 -24.61 -4.54
N ASP A 13 3.92 -25.46 -5.36
CA ASP A 13 3.52 -26.81 -5.77
C ASP A 13 3.42 -27.84 -4.62
N LEU A 14 3.67 -27.42 -3.38
CA LEU A 14 3.56 -28.24 -2.19
C LEU A 14 2.09 -28.36 -1.71
N VAL A 15 1.76 -29.50 -1.11
CA VAL A 15 0.40 -29.92 -0.68
C VAL A 15 -0.25 -29.01 0.38
N LEU A 16 0.49 -28.04 0.95
CA LEU A 16 -0.02 -27.09 1.94
C LEU A 16 0.29 -25.65 1.54
N GLU A 17 -0.75 -24.92 1.16
CA GLU A 17 -0.73 -23.47 1.06
C GLU A 17 -0.53 -22.87 2.46
N LYS A 18 0.46 -21.99 2.62
CA LYS A 18 0.70 -21.26 3.86
C LYS A 18 0.19 -19.83 3.75
N GLU A 19 -0.47 -19.38 4.80
CA GLU A 19 -0.87 -17.98 4.97
C GLU A 19 0.38 -17.11 5.11
N LEU A 20 0.51 -16.12 4.23
CA LEU A 20 1.64 -15.20 4.19
C LEU A 20 1.27 -13.84 4.75
N MET A 21 0.13 -13.30 4.32
CA MET A 21 -0.31 -11.97 4.70
C MET A 21 -1.83 -11.91 4.83
N MET A 22 -2.32 -11.00 5.66
CA MET A 22 -3.73 -10.58 5.69
C MET A 22 -3.81 -9.11 5.25
N ILE A 23 -4.65 -8.85 4.25
CA ILE A 23 -4.84 -7.53 3.68
C ILE A 23 -6.18 -6.98 4.15
N ASN A 24 -6.15 -5.84 4.82
CA ASN A 24 -7.34 -5.12 5.27
C ASN A 24 -7.47 -3.82 4.45
N PRO A 25 -8.69 -3.44 4.04
CA PRO A 25 -8.92 -2.18 3.35
C PRO A 25 -8.50 -1.00 4.23
N MET A 26 -7.86 -0.01 3.61
CA MET A 26 -7.57 1.27 4.24
C MET A 26 -8.81 2.15 4.28
N GLU A 27 -8.85 3.07 5.23
CA GLU A 27 -9.88 4.09 5.34
C GLU A 27 -9.23 5.46 5.39
N VAL A 28 -9.74 6.40 4.60
CA VAL A 28 -9.25 7.77 4.54
C VAL A 28 -10.39 8.71 4.21
N MET A 29 -10.35 9.93 4.73
CA MET A 29 -11.28 10.97 4.32
C MET A 29 -10.84 11.57 2.99
N GLU A 30 -11.80 12.13 2.24
CA GLU A 30 -11.49 12.90 1.06
C GLU A 30 -10.50 14.05 1.36
N GLY A 31 -9.35 14.06 0.65
CA GLY A 31 -8.28 15.03 0.86
C GLY A 31 -7.39 14.72 2.08
N GLY A 32 -7.72 13.64 2.80
CA GLY A 32 -7.02 13.19 3.98
C GLY A 32 -5.75 12.39 3.70
N ILE A 33 -5.12 11.98 4.79
CA ILE A 33 -3.88 11.21 4.82
C ILE A 33 -4.11 9.96 5.66
N ALA A 34 -3.59 8.82 5.21
CA ALA A 34 -3.57 7.58 5.97
C ALA A 34 -2.17 6.95 5.90
N PHE A 35 -1.64 6.54 7.06
CA PHE A 35 -0.38 5.82 7.13
C PHE A 35 -0.62 4.34 6.85
N LEU A 36 0.21 3.76 5.98
CA LEU A 36 0.24 2.31 5.81
C LEU A 36 0.90 1.72 7.06
N SER A 37 0.30 0.68 7.61
CA SER A 37 0.75 0.03 8.83
C SER A 37 0.39 -1.46 8.81
N PRO A 38 0.88 -2.26 9.77
CA PRO A 38 0.50 -3.68 9.88
C PRO A 38 -1.00 -3.92 10.05
N LYS A 39 -1.79 -2.89 10.43
CA LYS A 39 -3.26 -2.96 10.42
C LYS A 39 -3.81 -3.30 9.03
N TYR A 40 -3.17 -2.81 7.97
CA TYR A 40 -3.66 -2.96 6.59
C TYR A 40 -2.92 -4.04 5.80
N ILE A 41 -1.65 -4.25 6.11
CA ILE A 41 -0.82 -5.31 5.51
C ILE A 41 -0.17 -6.07 6.67
N ASP A 42 -0.85 -7.11 7.14
CA ASP A 42 -0.36 -7.94 8.23
C ASP A 42 0.48 -9.09 7.67
N VAL A 43 1.69 -9.29 8.19
CA VAL A 43 2.59 -10.38 7.78
C VAL A 43 2.46 -11.53 8.78
N LEU A 44 1.90 -12.64 8.33
CA LEU A 44 1.43 -13.73 9.20
C LEU A 44 2.48 -14.81 9.48
N PHE A 45 3.54 -14.90 8.67
CA PHE A 45 4.59 -15.91 8.87
C PHE A 45 5.68 -15.41 9.83
N ASP A 46 6.24 -16.33 10.60
CA ASP A 46 7.34 -16.02 11.52
C ASP A 46 8.66 -15.89 10.77
N PHE A 47 8.93 -14.66 10.30
CA PHE A 47 10.17 -14.32 9.60
C PHE A 47 11.39 -14.45 10.51
N THR A 48 11.26 -14.21 11.82
CA THR A 48 12.38 -14.33 12.78
C THR A 48 12.88 -15.77 12.91
N LYS A 49 11.96 -16.74 13.05
CA LYS A 49 12.30 -18.18 13.06
C LYS A 49 12.86 -18.66 11.72
N SER A 50 12.45 -18.01 10.63
CA SER A 50 12.90 -18.34 9.27
C SER A 50 14.24 -17.67 8.91
N GLY A 51 14.88 -16.94 9.84
CA GLY A 51 16.15 -16.25 9.61
C GLY A 51 16.04 -15.06 8.65
N ILE A 52 14.83 -14.54 8.45
CA ILE A 52 14.55 -13.42 7.56
C ILE A 52 14.54 -12.14 8.40
N GLN A 53 15.32 -11.16 7.96
CA GLN A 53 15.32 -9.83 8.59
C GLN A 53 14.07 -9.05 8.18
N GLU A 54 13.51 -8.26 9.09
CA GLU A 54 12.34 -7.40 8.80
C GLU A 54 12.63 -6.42 7.65
N ALA A 55 13.85 -5.88 7.58
CA ALA A 55 14.33 -5.06 6.46
C ALA A 55 14.38 -5.80 5.11
N GLY A 56 14.43 -7.13 5.14
CA GLY A 56 14.45 -8.00 3.96
C GLY A 56 13.06 -8.31 3.40
N ILE A 57 11.98 -7.93 4.09
CA ILE A 57 10.61 -8.04 3.55
C ILE A 57 10.31 -6.74 2.81
N ILE A 58 10.33 -6.80 1.48
CA ILE A 58 10.21 -5.65 0.61
C ILE A 58 8.85 -5.64 -0.09
N PHE A 59 8.19 -4.49 -0.06
CA PHE A 59 6.95 -4.21 -0.77
C PHE A 59 7.24 -3.27 -1.93
N HIS A 60 6.77 -3.62 -3.12
CA HIS A 60 6.93 -2.83 -4.34
C HIS A 60 5.56 -2.43 -4.90
N ILE A 61 5.29 -1.14 -4.97
CA ILE A 61 4.09 -0.57 -5.59
C ILE A 61 4.24 -0.68 -7.12
N VAL A 62 3.62 -1.70 -7.69
CA VAL A 62 3.62 -1.98 -9.13
C VAL A 62 2.66 -1.04 -9.86
N GLN A 63 1.47 -0.86 -9.27
CA GLN A 63 0.45 0.05 -9.78
C GLN A 63 0.13 1.08 -8.69
N PRO A 64 0.47 2.35 -8.91
CA PRO A 64 0.15 3.40 -7.95
C PRO A 64 -1.37 3.64 -7.89
N PRO A 65 -1.86 4.25 -6.79
CA PRO A 65 -3.24 4.72 -6.70
C PRO A 65 -3.59 5.71 -7.80
N LYS A 66 -4.86 5.70 -8.21
CA LYS A 66 -5.37 6.61 -9.25
C LYS A 66 -5.81 7.95 -8.66
N HIS A 67 -6.36 7.93 -7.45
CA HIS A 67 -6.98 9.07 -6.79
C HIS A 67 -6.17 9.58 -5.59
N GLY A 68 -4.93 9.11 -5.44
CA GLY A 68 -4.03 9.54 -4.40
C GLY A 68 -2.58 9.31 -4.77
N LYS A 69 -1.71 9.49 -3.78
CA LYS A 69 -0.27 9.29 -3.93
C LYS A 69 0.28 8.62 -2.69
N VAL A 70 1.18 7.66 -2.89
CA VAL A 70 2.00 7.10 -1.81
C VAL A 70 3.33 7.82 -1.76
N THR A 71 3.76 8.17 -0.55
CA THR A 71 5.07 8.76 -0.28
C THR A 71 5.74 8.02 0.86
N ILE A 72 7.06 7.87 0.75
CA ILE A 72 7.88 7.10 1.69
C ILE A 72 8.96 8.04 2.21
N HIS A 73 9.03 8.22 3.52
CA HIS A 73 10.07 9.03 4.15
C HIS A 73 11.30 8.16 4.43
N SER A 74 12.49 8.61 4.01
CA SER A 74 13.76 7.95 4.38
C SER A 74 14.48 8.80 5.41
N TYR A 75 14.72 8.26 6.61
CA TYR A 75 15.62 8.88 7.58
C TYR A 75 17.06 8.60 7.13
N GLY A 76 17.83 9.65 6.80
CA GLY A 76 19.25 9.54 6.41
C GLY A 76 19.68 10.33 5.17
N SER A 77 18.74 10.93 4.41
CA SER A 77 19.09 11.96 3.43
C SER A 77 19.01 13.32 4.12
N GLU A 78 20.03 13.64 4.91
CA GLU A 78 20.20 14.97 5.47
C GLU A 78 20.39 15.99 4.34
N SER A 79 19.77 17.16 4.50
CA SER A 79 19.60 18.26 3.54
C SER A 79 18.50 18.05 2.48
N ASN A 80 17.39 18.78 2.62
CA ASN A 80 16.27 18.86 1.66
C ASN A 80 15.51 17.54 1.41
N ALA A 81 14.93 16.95 2.46
CA ALA A 81 14.15 15.71 2.40
C ALA A 81 12.88 15.84 1.53
N SER A 82 13.07 15.81 0.22
CA SER A 82 12.01 15.63 -0.77
C SER A 82 11.45 14.22 -0.55
N ALA A 83 10.20 14.13 -0.10
CA ALA A 83 9.43 12.89 -0.08
C ALA A 83 9.46 12.30 -1.49
N THR A 84 10.40 11.40 -1.73
CA THR A 84 10.64 10.85 -3.06
C THR A 84 9.50 9.88 -3.35
N GLN A 85 9.03 9.84 -4.60
CA GLN A 85 8.16 8.77 -5.09
C GLN A 85 8.98 7.48 -5.21
N MET A 86 9.44 6.96 -4.08
CA MET A 86 9.97 5.61 -4.03
C MET A 86 8.81 4.65 -4.22
N LYS A 87 9.05 3.61 -5.01
CA LYS A 87 8.07 2.53 -5.24
C LYS A 87 8.27 1.37 -4.27
N PHE A 88 9.32 1.40 -3.44
CA PHE A 88 9.70 0.30 -2.57
C PHE A 88 9.76 0.76 -1.13
N PHE A 89 9.20 -0.04 -0.22
CA PHE A 89 9.35 0.13 1.22
C PHE A 89 9.55 -1.23 1.88
N SER A 90 10.21 -1.26 3.04
CA SER A 90 10.40 -2.47 3.83
C SER A 90 9.28 -2.65 4.85
N HIS A 91 9.19 -3.83 5.47
CA HIS A 91 8.33 -4.03 6.64
C HIS A 91 8.67 -3.08 7.80
N ILE A 92 9.95 -2.72 7.98
CA ILE A 92 10.33 -1.71 8.98
C ILE A 92 9.69 -0.36 8.66
N ASP A 93 9.68 0.05 7.39
CA ASP A 93 9.08 1.33 6.99
C ASP A 93 7.55 1.32 7.18
N LEU A 94 6.92 0.15 7.04
CA LEU A 94 5.51 -0.07 7.33
C LEU A 94 5.21 0.00 8.85
N THR A 95 6.09 -0.51 9.70
CA THR A 95 5.92 -0.47 11.18
C THR A 95 6.31 0.86 11.81
N THR A 96 7.00 1.74 11.08
CA THR A 96 7.53 3.03 11.58
C THR A 96 6.85 4.26 10.96
N ASP A 97 5.62 4.10 10.45
CA ASP A 97 4.79 5.18 9.88
C ASP A 97 5.49 6.04 8.80
N LYS A 98 6.45 5.45 8.08
CA LYS A 98 7.18 6.17 7.02
C LYS A 98 6.43 6.19 5.70
N VAL A 99 5.51 5.26 5.51
CA VAL A 99 4.75 5.08 4.27
C VAL A 99 3.37 5.69 4.45
N LYS A 100 3.05 6.73 3.67
CA LYS A 100 1.74 7.40 3.75
C LYS A 100 1.06 7.47 2.40
N TYR A 101 -0.25 7.26 2.42
CA TYR A 101 -1.18 7.56 1.33
C TYR A 101 -1.79 8.95 1.55
N THR A 102 -1.92 9.73 0.48
CA THR A 102 -2.59 11.03 0.49
C THR A 102 -3.62 11.07 -0.62
N HIS A 103 -4.88 11.30 -0.27
CA HIS A 103 -5.98 11.43 -1.22
C HIS A 103 -5.92 12.79 -1.92
N ASN A 104 -6.28 12.86 -3.20
CA ASN A 104 -6.18 14.10 -3.99
C ASN A 104 -7.35 15.08 -3.80
N GLY A 105 -8.37 14.70 -3.03
CA GLY A 105 -9.57 15.52 -2.79
C GLY A 105 -10.56 15.56 -3.96
N ALA A 106 -10.53 14.57 -4.84
CA ALA A 106 -11.57 14.39 -5.85
C ALA A 106 -12.71 13.53 -5.29
N GLU A 107 -13.96 13.85 -5.59
CA GLU A 107 -15.13 13.09 -5.15
C GLU A 107 -15.12 11.65 -5.72
N ASN A 108 -14.46 10.73 -5.02
CA ASN A 108 -14.47 9.32 -5.30
C ASN A 108 -14.58 8.57 -3.97
N SER A 109 -15.27 7.42 -4.00
CA SER A 109 -15.50 6.59 -2.83
C SER A 109 -14.41 5.54 -2.61
N ASN A 110 -13.54 5.33 -3.60
CA ASN A 110 -12.57 4.25 -3.55
C ASN A 110 -11.35 4.50 -4.43
N ASP A 111 -10.22 4.06 -3.92
CA ASP A 111 -8.95 3.97 -4.63
C ASP A 111 -8.31 2.60 -4.37
N HIS A 112 -7.28 2.24 -5.12
CA HIS A 112 -6.56 0.99 -4.92
C HIS A 112 -5.14 1.08 -5.45
N MET A 113 -4.25 0.27 -4.89
CA MET A 113 -2.88 0.13 -5.38
C MET A 113 -2.49 -1.35 -5.45
N THR A 114 -1.69 -1.71 -6.44
CA THR A 114 -1.19 -3.09 -6.60
C THR A 114 0.24 -3.16 -6.10
N ILE A 115 0.48 -4.06 -5.15
CA ILE A 115 1.76 -4.23 -4.45
C ILE A 115 2.27 -5.66 -4.65
N ASP A 116 3.56 -5.80 -4.94
CA ASP A 116 4.29 -7.07 -4.87
C ASP A 116 5.07 -7.13 -3.55
N MET A 117 4.86 -8.16 -2.73
CA MET A 117 5.74 -8.49 -1.62
C MET A 117 6.80 -9.50 -2.08
N GLN A 118 8.06 -9.28 -1.68
CA GLN A 118 9.17 -10.17 -1.95
C GLN A 118 10.11 -10.22 -0.74
N ILE A 119 10.68 -11.40 -0.49
CA ILE A 119 11.72 -11.56 0.51
C ILE A 119 13.11 -11.48 -0.14
N VAL A 120 13.91 -10.55 0.36
CA VAL A 120 15.32 -10.36 0.03
C VAL A 120 16.15 -10.83 1.22
N SER A 121 16.74 -12.02 1.09
CA SER A 121 17.65 -12.59 2.08
C SER A 121 19.06 -12.71 1.50
N ALA A 122 20.08 -12.39 2.31
CA ALA A 122 21.49 -12.60 1.96
C ALA A 122 21.78 -14.10 1.71
N ASN A 123 21.08 -14.98 2.42
CA ASN A 123 21.21 -16.43 2.30
C ASN A 123 19.98 -17.03 1.61
N ARG A 124 19.89 -16.87 0.28
CA ARG A 124 18.77 -17.41 -0.52
C ARG A 124 18.54 -18.92 -0.34
N ASN A 125 19.60 -19.69 -0.10
CA ASN A 125 19.50 -21.14 0.09
C ASN A 125 18.77 -21.56 1.37
N HIS A 126 18.58 -20.66 2.34
CA HIS A 126 17.84 -20.92 3.58
C HIS A 126 16.41 -20.35 3.53
N LEU A 127 16.02 -19.68 2.43
CA LEU A 127 14.66 -19.20 2.28
C LEU A 127 13.76 -20.40 1.99
N PRO A 128 12.70 -20.64 2.79
CA PRO A 128 11.76 -21.69 2.46
C PRO A 128 11.10 -21.43 1.10
N LYS A 129 10.98 -22.48 0.27
CA LYS A 129 10.39 -22.39 -1.08
C LYS A 129 9.03 -21.72 -1.12
N TYR A 130 8.22 -21.85 -0.07
CA TYR A 130 6.90 -21.23 0.02
C TYR A 130 6.93 -19.69 0.12
N LEU A 131 8.10 -19.10 0.42
CA LEU A 131 8.36 -17.66 0.47
C LEU A 131 9.15 -17.15 -0.75
N GLU A 132 9.47 -18.03 -1.69
CA GLU A 132 10.18 -17.64 -2.91
C GLU A 132 9.25 -16.92 -3.89
N GLY A 133 9.82 -15.98 -4.63
CA GLY A 133 9.11 -15.24 -5.67
C GLY A 133 8.47 -13.94 -5.18
N LYS A 134 7.42 -13.53 -5.90
CA LYS A 134 6.66 -12.30 -5.63
C LYS A 134 5.22 -12.64 -5.33
N HIS A 135 4.69 -12.05 -4.27
CA HIS A 135 3.30 -12.21 -3.86
C HIS A 135 2.57 -10.90 -4.15
N ARG A 136 1.81 -10.90 -5.26
CA ARG A 136 1.03 -9.75 -5.70
C ARG A 136 -0.32 -9.69 -4.97
N PHE A 137 -0.67 -8.51 -4.49
CA PHE A 137 -1.95 -8.22 -3.87
C PHE A 137 -2.43 -6.80 -4.19
N VAL A 138 -3.72 -6.55 -3.99
CA VAL A 138 -4.36 -5.24 -4.17
C VAL A 138 -4.73 -4.69 -2.80
N LEU A 139 -4.20 -3.51 -2.46
CA LEU A 139 -4.60 -2.78 -1.27
C LEU A 139 -5.68 -1.78 -1.65
N HIS A 140 -6.89 -1.99 -1.13
CA HIS A 140 -8.02 -1.09 -1.31
C HIS A 140 -7.97 0.06 -0.32
N VAL A 141 -8.47 1.23 -0.76
CA VAL A 141 -8.61 2.43 0.05
C VAL A 141 -10.06 2.90 -0.09
N ASN A 142 -10.82 2.82 0.99
CA ASN A 142 -12.16 3.38 1.09
C ASN A 142 -12.05 4.86 1.44
N VAL A 143 -12.65 5.71 0.61
CA VAL A 143 -12.60 7.16 0.76
C VAL A 143 -13.95 7.62 1.28
N THR A 144 -13.97 8.19 2.49
CA THR A 144 -15.17 8.79 3.06
C THR A 144 -15.33 10.22 2.54
N PRO A 145 -16.46 10.55 1.87
CA PRO A 145 -16.70 11.89 1.38
C PRO A 145 -16.69 12.92 2.51
N VAL A 146 -16.13 14.09 2.23
CA VAL A 146 -16.17 15.23 3.16
C VAL A 146 -17.13 16.26 2.59
N ASN A 147 -18.07 16.75 3.39
CA ASN A 147 -19.09 17.69 2.92
C ASN A 147 -18.46 19.06 2.59
N ASP A 148 -18.21 19.31 1.32
CA ASP A 148 -17.73 20.57 0.76
C ASP A 148 -18.76 21.20 -0.22
N PRO A 149 -18.67 22.51 -0.49
CA PRO A 149 -19.55 23.15 -1.48
C PRO A 149 -19.26 22.62 -2.90
N PRO A 150 -20.28 22.33 -3.73
CA PRO A 150 -20.07 21.76 -5.06
C PRO A 150 -19.28 22.73 -5.96
N VAL A 151 -18.22 22.22 -6.59
CA VAL A 151 -17.38 22.99 -7.52
C VAL A 151 -17.77 22.68 -8.97
N LEU A 152 -18.41 23.64 -9.64
CA LEU A 152 -18.73 23.51 -11.06
C LEU A 152 -17.56 23.95 -11.94
N ARG A 153 -16.98 23.01 -12.70
CA ARG A 153 -15.97 23.30 -13.73
C ARG A 153 -16.59 23.33 -15.12
N LEU A 154 -16.64 24.52 -15.73
CA LEU A 154 -17.10 24.70 -17.10
C LEU A 154 -15.92 24.59 -18.07
N PRO A 155 -16.04 23.85 -19.19
CA PRO A 155 -15.13 23.98 -20.31
C PRO A 155 -15.10 25.43 -20.82
N PRO A 156 -13.99 25.90 -21.42
CA PRO A 156 -13.84 27.30 -21.86
C PRO A 156 -14.98 27.80 -22.77
N ASN A 157 -15.63 26.89 -23.50
CA ASN A 157 -16.67 27.21 -24.49
C ASN A 157 -18.10 26.93 -23.99
N LYS A 158 -18.32 26.78 -22.68
CA LYS A 158 -19.66 26.54 -22.11
C LYS A 158 -20.07 27.66 -21.16
N LEU A 159 -21.28 28.18 -21.38
CA LEU A 159 -21.95 29.12 -20.48
C LEU A 159 -22.89 28.35 -19.56
N LEU A 160 -22.85 28.64 -18.27
CA LEU A 160 -23.90 28.22 -17.34
C LEU A 160 -24.99 29.27 -17.33
N ARG A 161 -26.22 28.87 -17.65
CA ARG A 161 -27.41 29.69 -17.44
C ARG A 161 -28.16 29.17 -16.23
N VAL A 162 -28.26 29.98 -15.19
CA VAL A 162 -29.11 29.70 -14.02
C VAL A 162 -30.45 30.39 -14.27
N THR A 163 -31.54 29.64 -14.25
CA THR A 163 -32.92 30.12 -14.41
C THR A 163 -33.73 29.79 -13.18
#